data_AF-A0A0F9XJX9-F1
#
_entry.id   AF-A0A0F9XJX9-F1
#
_cell.length_a   1.000
_cell.length_b   1.000
_cell.length_c   1.000
_cell.angle_alpha   90.00
_cell.angle_beta   90.00
_cell.angle_gamma   90.00
#
_symmetry.space_group_name_H-M   'P 1'
#
loop_
_entity.id
_entity.type
_entity.pdbx_description
1 polymer ?
#
loop_
_entity_poly.entity_id
_entity_poly.type
_entity_poly.pdbx_seq_one_letter_code
_entity_poly.pdbx_strand_id
1 'polypeptide(L)'
;MLKGSKCTKVHIAKVNKSKRERAGNRKCRRCKKVFYKAKGVIEYLCLRCKSHCIRCDIELTDETKVKSPQPCEGRCNSCKVELAALTKGNAGFKQRDYNLNRNFGITVPEYDAILEAQGGGCWICSKTPLQGQRRLAVDHLHSKGEKKRNPRERRGRIRGLLCGQCNRALGKFKDNIEHLRKAACYLETWPAQKILNKEDK
;
A
#
# COMPACT_ATOMS: atom_id res chain seq x y z
N MET A 1 -11.51 29.50 15.51
CA MET A 1 -10.27 30.28 15.31
C MET A 1 -9.46 30.25 16.60
N LEU A 2 -8.32 29.57 16.64
CA LEU A 2 -7.49 29.50 17.87
C LEU A 2 -6.72 30.81 18.04
N LYS A 3 -6.97 31.50 19.15
CA LYS A 3 -6.33 32.77 19.54
C LYS A 3 -4.80 32.60 19.48
N GLY A 4 -4.13 33.56 18.83
CA GLY A 4 -2.71 33.50 18.49
C GLY A 4 -1.80 33.36 19.71
N SER A 5 -1.46 32.13 20.07
CA SER A 5 -0.47 31.85 21.10
C SER A 5 0.91 32.22 20.55
N LYS A 6 1.44 33.37 20.96
CA LYS A 6 2.77 33.84 20.56
C LYS A 6 3.81 32.78 20.94
N CYS A 7 4.49 32.23 19.93
CA CYS A 7 5.58 31.28 20.14
C CYS A 7 6.75 31.96 20.88
N THR A 8 7.27 31.34 21.94
CA THR A 8 8.50 31.78 22.63
C THR A 8 9.71 31.65 21.70
N LYS A 9 10.64 32.62 21.79
CA LYS A 9 11.83 32.77 20.93
C LYS A 9 12.70 31.51 20.98
N VAL A 10 13.41 31.29 19.88
CA VAL A 10 14.13 30.07 19.48
C VAL A 10 15.40 29.87 20.33
N HIS A 11 15.73 28.64 20.74
CA HIS A 11 17.09 28.30 21.16
C HIS A 11 17.99 28.35 19.92
N ILE A 12 18.85 29.37 19.84
CA ILE A 12 19.76 29.55 18.70
C ILE A 12 21.04 28.76 19.02
N ALA A 13 21.21 27.59 18.40
CA ALA A 13 22.55 27.03 18.28
C ALA A 13 23.34 27.87 17.26
N LYS A 14 24.59 28.22 17.58
CA LYS A 14 25.51 28.89 16.65
C LYS A 14 25.83 27.90 15.52
N VAL A 15 25.26 28.10 14.34
CA VAL A 15 25.51 27.27 13.14
C VAL A 15 26.13 28.14 12.05
N ASN A 16 27.14 27.61 11.38
CA ASN A 16 27.82 28.28 10.27
C ASN A 16 26.86 28.55 9.09
N LYS A 17 26.98 29.72 8.47
CA LYS A 17 26.14 30.23 7.37
C LYS A 17 26.01 29.24 6.20
N SER A 18 27.09 28.56 5.83
CA SER A 18 27.12 27.57 4.74
C SER A 18 26.28 26.31 5.00
N LYS A 19 26.07 25.94 6.26
CA LYS A 19 25.21 24.79 6.64
C LYS A 19 23.72 25.15 6.55
N ARG A 20 23.36 26.42 6.78
CA ARG A 20 21.98 26.92 6.66
C ARG A 20 21.48 26.86 5.22
N GLU A 21 22.31 27.19 4.25
CA GLU A 21 21.95 27.25 2.83
C GLU A 21 21.70 25.85 2.21
N ARG A 22 22.35 24.79 2.73
CA ARG A 22 22.13 23.40 2.28
C ARG A 22 20.91 22.73 2.94
N ALA A 23 20.45 23.21 4.10
CA ALA A 23 19.32 22.65 4.82
C ALA A 23 18.02 23.33 4.33
N GLY A 24 17.20 22.62 3.55
CA GLY A 24 15.97 23.18 2.97
C GLY A 24 15.09 23.98 3.96
N ASN A 25 14.63 25.15 3.53
CA ASN A 25 13.88 26.11 4.34
C ASN A 25 12.46 25.60 4.65
N ARG A 26 12.15 25.28 5.91
CA ARG A 26 10.79 24.95 6.36
C ARG A 26 10.24 26.05 7.26
N LYS A 27 8.93 26.30 7.24
CA LYS A 27 8.27 27.30 8.11
C LYS A 27 7.50 26.62 9.24
N CYS A 28 7.62 27.14 10.46
CA CYS A 28 6.84 26.68 11.61
C CYS A 28 5.33 26.83 11.34
N ARG A 29 4.53 25.79 11.59
CA ARG A 29 3.07 25.83 11.33
C ARG A 29 2.34 26.88 12.19
N ARG A 30 2.87 27.20 13.38
CA ARG A 30 2.31 28.18 14.34
C ARG A 30 2.78 29.61 14.07
N CYS A 31 4.07 29.90 14.25
CA CYS A 31 4.60 31.27 14.16
C CYS A 31 5.14 31.65 12.77
N LYS A 32 5.10 30.74 11.79
CA LYS A 32 5.56 30.94 10.41
C LYS A 32 7.05 31.25 10.22
N LYS A 33 7.84 31.35 11.30
CA LYS A 33 9.30 31.53 11.25
C LYS A 33 9.99 30.33 10.60
N VAL A 34 11.07 30.60 9.86
CA VAL A 34 11.86 29.58 9.16
C VAL A 34 12.69 28.77 10.16
N PHE A 35 12.82 27.46 9.92
CA PHE A 35 13.69 26.55 10.64
C PHE A 35 14.40 25.59 9.67
N TYR A 36 15.52 25.04 10.11
CA TYR A 36 16.42 24.21 9.30
C TYR A 36 16.40 22.76 9.79
N LYS A 37 16.39 21.81 8.84
CA LYS A 37 16.47 20.36 9.12
C LYS A 37 17.69 19.78 8.41
N ALA A 38 18.83 19.69 9.09
CA ALA A 38 19.96 18.89 8.61
C ALA A 38 19.66 17.40 8.85
N LYS A 39 20.36 16.49 8.14
CA LYS A 39 20.29 15.03 8.39
C LYS A 39 20.69 14.72 9.84
N GLY A 40 19.72 14.69 10.76
CA GLY A 40 19.88 14.24 12.14
C GLY A 40 20.05 15.32 13.22
N VAL A 41 20.26 16.60 12.89
CA VAL A 41 20.40 17.68 13.87
C VAL A 41 19.25 18.69 13.69
N ILE A 42 18.40 18.82 14.72
CA ILE A 42 17.34 19.84 14.77
C ILE A 42 18.01 21.15 15.20
N GLU A 43 18.35 22.02 14.24
CA GLU A 43 19.08 23.26 14.57
C GLU A 43 18.17 24.34 15.16
N TYR A 44 16.87 24.35 14.84
CA TYR A 44 15.91 25.34 15.34
C TYR A 44 14.50 24.75 15.48
N LEU A 45 13.91 24.82 16.68
CA LEU A 45 12.51 24.48 16.93
C LEU A 45 11.97 25.39 18.03
N CYS A 46 10.76 25.93 17.86
CA CYS A 46 10.09 26.64 18.95
C CYS A 46 9.77 25.65 20.09
N LEU A 47 10.09 26.00 21.34
CA LEU A 47 9.86 25.17 22.53
C LEU A 47 8.41 24.65 22.59
N ARG A 48 7.43 25.52 22.30
CA ARG A 48 6.00 25.14 22.29
C ARG A 48 5.67 24.09 21.21
N CYS A 49 6.36 24.08 20.07
CA CYS A 49 6.19 23.04 19.05
C CYS A 49 6.85 21.70 19.42
N LYS A 50 7.74 21.69 20.42
CA LYS A 50 8.38 20.48 20.97
C LYS A 50 7.51 19.83 22.05
N SER A 51 6.80 20.65 22.82
CA SER A 51 6.04 20.21 24.00
C SER A 51 4.53 20.30 23.87
N HIS A 52 3.94 20.88 22.82
CA HIS A 52 2.48 21.02 22.70
C HIS A 52 1.93 20.55 21.36
N CYS A 53 0.69 20.04 21.36
CA CYS A 53 -0.01 19.55 20.18
C CYS A 53 -0.25 20.69 19.18
N ILE A 54 0.19 20.55 17.93
CA ILE A 54 0.02 21.62 16.93
C ILE A 54 -1.45 21.94 16.56
N ARG A 55 -2.41 21.11 16.97
CA ARG A 55 -3.84 21.26 16.66
C ARG A 55 -4.64 21.81 17.83
N CYS A 56 -4.66 21.14 18.99
CA CYS A 56 -5.42 21.57 20.16
C CYS A 56 -4.59 22.31 21.23
N ASP A 57 -3.27 22.40 21.03
CA ASP A 57 -2.34 23.08 21.93
C ASP A 57 -2.26 22.54 23.36
N ILE A 58 -2.73 21.31 23.62
CA ILE A 58 -2.45 20.62 24.88
C ILE A 58 -0.96 20.30 25.00
N GLU A 59 -0.44 20.28 26.22
CA GLU A 59 0.90 19.77 26.52
C GLU A 59 1.01 18.27 26.18
N LEU A 60 2.14 17.89 25.60
CA LEU A 60 2.44 16.54 25.13
C LEU A 60 3.37 15.86 26.12
N THR A 61 2.82 14.96 26.91
CA THR A 61 3.53 13.98 27.73
C THR A 61 3.99 12.80 26.86
N ASP A 62 4.89 11.96 27.36
CA ASP A 62 5.34 10.77 26.62
C ASP A 62 4.20 9.80 26.29
N GLU A 63 3.14 9.77 27.10
CA GLU A 63 1.94 8.95 26.89
C GLU A 63 1.00 9.53 25.81
N THR A 64 0.89 10.86 25.74
CA THR A 64 -0.05 11.53 24.84
C THR A 64 0.56 11.90 23.50
N LYS A 65 1.89 11.87 23.39
CA LYS A 65 2.66 12.30 22.22
C LYS A 65 2.76 11.24 21.14
N VAL A 66 2.36 11.62 19.92
CA VAL A 66 2.64 10.82 18.73
C VAL A 66 4.11 10.96 18.32
N LYS A 67 4.81 9.84 18.14
CA LYS A 67 6.15 9.82 17.53
C LYS A 67 6.08 10.36 16.10
N SER A 68 6.77 11.48 15.83
CA SER A 68 6.86 12.07 14.49
C SER A 68 8.33 12.26 14.09
N PRO A 69 8.75 11.82 12.90
CA PRO A 69 10.09 12.06 12.37
C PRO A 69 10.29 13.52 11.90
N GLN A 70 9.24 14.33 11.94
CA GLN A 70 9.27 15.72 11.48
C GLN A 70 9.17 16.71 12.66
N PRO A 71 10.14 17.63 12.79
CA PRO A 71 10.03 18.75 13.73
C PRO A 71 8.78 19.58 13.43
N CYS A 72 8.12 20.13 14.47
CA CYS A 72 6.93 20.98 14.33
C CYS A 72 5.67 20.24 13.82
N GLU A 73 5.62 18.90 13.88
CA GLU A 73 4.44 18.11 13.51
C GLU A 73 3.89 17.25 14.66
N GLY A 74 4.35 17.48 15.89
CA GLY A 74 3.87 16.78 17.08
C GLY A 74 2.38 17.01 17.33
N ARG A 75 1.61 15.92 17.43
CA ARG A 75 0.19 15.94 17.77
C ARG A 75 -0.06 15.03 18.95
N CYS A 76 -1.15 15.28 19.69
CA CYS A 76 -1.66 14.31 20.65
C CYS A 76 -2.40 13.19 19.91
N ASN A 77 -2.56 12.05 20.57
CA ASN A 77 -3.26 10.89 20.02
C ASN A 77 -4.70 11.21 19.57
N SER A 78 -5.47 11.97 20.37
CA SER A 78 -6.84 12.36 20.02
C SER A 78 -6.89 13.20 18.74
N CYS A 79 -6.10 14.27 18.65
CA CYS A 79 -6.01 15.10 17.45
C CYS A 79 -5.50 14.34 16.21
N LYS A 80 -4.70 13.28 16.39
CA LYS A 80 -4.29 12.38 15.30
C LYS A 80 -5.46 11.53 14.83
N VAL A 81 -6.19 10.90 15.75
CA VAL A 81 -7.37 10.06 15.44
C VAL A 81 -8.45 10.89 14.77
N GLU A 82 -8.78 12.06 15.33
CA GLU A 82 -9.71 13.00 14.71
C GLU A 82 -9.22 13.48 13.35
N LEU A 83 -7.92 13.78 13.20
CA LEU A 83 -7.40 14.18 11.90
C LEU A 83 -7.53 13.01 10.93
N ALA A 84 -7.17 11.78 11.30
CA ALA A 84 -7.34 10.61 10.43
C ALA A 84 -8.81 10.42 10.02
N ALA A 85 -9.75 10.68 10.92
CA ALA A 85 -11.18 10.68 10.63
C ALA A 85 -11.62 11.83 9.69
N LEU A 86 -10.93 12.98 9.72
CA LEU A 86 -11.19 14.17 8.89
C LEU A 86 -10.37 14.24 7.59
N THR A 87 -9.19 13.61 7.54
CA THR A 87 -8.38 13.38 6.32
C THR A 87 -8.98 12.22 5.54
N LYS A 88 -10.28 12.35 5.29
CA LYS A 88 -11.05 11.66 4.26
C LYS A 88 -10.53 12.09 2.87
N GLY A 89 -9.27 11.80 2.56
CA GLY A 89 -8.83 11.72 1.16
C GLY A 89 -9.57 10.60 0.39
N ASN A 90 -10.36 9.77 1.10
CA ASN A 90 -11.13 8.66 0.56
C ASN A 90 -12.66 8.73 0.78
N ALA A 91 -13.23 9.88 1.12
CA ALA A 91 -14.67 10.04 0.93
C ALA A 91 -14.95 10.21 -0.57
N GLY A 92 -15.10 9.07 -1.27
CA GLY A 92 -15.27 9.00 -2.73
C GLY A 92 -14.12 8.31 -3.47
N PHE A 93 -12.89 8.33 -2.96
CA PHE A 93 -11.78 7.55 -3.52
C PHE A 93 -11.97 6.08 -3.16
N LYS A 94 -12.54 5.33 -4.10
CA LYS A 94 -12.68 3.88 -3.99
C LYS A 94 -11.29 3.27 -4.18
N GLN A 95 -10.57 3.00 -3.08
CA GLN A 95 -9.25 2.36 -3.09
C GLN A 95 -9.21 1.10 -3.98
N ARG A 96 -10.33 0.36 -4.05
CA ARG A 96 -10.52 -0.77 -4.96
C ARG A 96 -10.38 -0.36 -6.43
N ASP A 97 -11.11 0.68 -6.84
CA ASP A 97 -11.13 1.16 -8.22
C ASP A 97 -9.76 1.71 -8.63
N TYR A 98 -9.13 2.49 -7.76
CA TYR A 98 -7.75 2.94 -7.96
C TYR A 98 -6.78 1.76 -8.11
N ASN A 99 -6.86 0.74 -7.26
CA ASN A 99 -5.97 -0.41 -7.33
C ASN A 99 -6.21 -1.25 -8.59
N LEU A 100 -7.46 -1.44 -9.00
CA LEU A 100 -7.80 -2.18 -10.21
C LEU A 100 -7.26 -1.45 -11.45
N ASN A 101 -7.52 -0.15 -11.55
CA ASN A 101 -7.05 0.66 -12.67
C ASN A 101 -5.52 0.73 -12.67
N ARG A 102 -4.90 1.09 -11.54
CA ARG A 102 -3.45 1.21 -11.43
C ARG A 102 -2.73 -0.08 -11.76
N ASN A 103 -3.24 -1.24 -11.37
CA ASN A 103 -2.52 -2.53 -11.50
C ASN A 103 -2.87 -3.28 -12.78
N PHE A 104 -4.11 -3.15 -13.27
CA PHE A 104 -4.65 -3.98 -14.35
C PHE A 104 -5.33 -3.18 -15.46
N GLY A 105 -5.56 -1.88 -15.27
CA GLY A 105 -6.20 -1.03 -16.27
C GLY A 105 -7.70 -1.25 -16.42
N ILE A 106 -8.35 -1.83 -15.42
CA ILE A 106 -9.80 -2.04 -15.40
C ILE A 106 -10.45 -1.29 -14.23
N THR A 107 -11.73 -1.03 -14.39
CA THR A 107 -12.63 -0.42 -13.43
C THR A 107 -13.35 -1.50 -12.62
N VAL A 108 -14.04 -1.07 -11.56
CA VAL A 108 -14.91 -1.96 -10.77
C VAL A 108 -16.01 -2.62 -11.61
N PRO A 109 -16.81 -1.90 -12.41
CA PRO A 109 -17.85 -2.53 -13.25
C PRO A 109 -17.30 -3.55 -14.24
N GLU A 110 -16.13 -3.30 -14.82
CA GLU A 110 -15.49 -4.26 -15.73
C GLU A 110 -15.04 -5.52 -15.00
N TYR A 111 -14.48 -5.39 -13.79
CA TYR A 111 -14.19 -6.56 -12.96
C TYR A 111 -15.46 -7.37 -12.68
N ASP A 112 -16.54 -6.69 -12.30
CA ASP A 112 -17.79 -7.35 -11.93
C ASP A 112 -18.44 -8.02 -13.17
N ALA A 113 -18.33 -7.41 -14.37
CA ALA A 113 -18.74 -8.02 -15.64
C ALA A 113 -17.91 -9.26 -16.00
N ILE A 114 -16.59 -9.25 -15.77
CA ILE A 114 -15.77 -10.46 -15.95
C ILE A 114 -16.21 -11.55 -14.97
N LEU A 115 -16.48 -11.19 -13.71
CA LEU A 115 -16.93 -12.14 -12.70
C LEU A 115 -18.25 -12.80 -13.10
N GLU A 116 -19.21 -12.01 -13.58
CA GLU A 116 -20.50 -12.49 -14.08
C GLU A 116 -20.33 -13.40 -15.30
N ALA A 117 -19.50 -13.02 -16.27
CA ALA A 117 -19.19 -13.84 -17.44
C ALA A 117 -18.53 -15.19 -17.08
N GLN A 118 -17.86 -15.29 -15.92
CA GLN A 118 -17.32 -16.53 -15.37
C GLN A 118 -18.31 -17.32 -14.49
N GLY A 119 -19.59 -16.95 -14.47
CA GLY A 119 -20.59 -17.58 -13.61
C GLY A 119 -20.44 -17.27 -12.12
N GLY A 120 -19.83 -16.13 -11.78
CA GLY A 120 -19.67 -15.68 -10.40
C GLY A 120 -18.49 -16.30 -9.64
N GLY A 121 -17.67 -17.13 -10.31
CA GLY A 121 -16.65 -17.96 -9.67
C GLY A 121 -15.26 -17.90 -10.30
N CYS A 122 -14.33 -18.61 -9.67
CA CYS A 122 -13.00 -18.86 -10.22
C CYS A 122 -13.11 -19.64 -11.54
N TRP A 123 -12.46 -19.18 -12.62
CA TRP A 123 -12.53 -19.87 -13.91
C TRP A 123 -12.04 -21.32 -13.88
N ILE A 124 -11.05 -21.64 -13.04
CA ILE A 124 -10.43 -22.97 -13.01
C ILE A 124 -11.22 -23.97 -12.15
N CYS A 125 -11.71 -23.56 -10.99
CA CYS A 125 -12.32 -24.48 -10.02
C CYS A 125 -13.79 -24.18 -9.72
N SER A 126 -14.37 -23.19 -10.40
CA SER A 126 -15.76 -22.74 -10.29
C SER A 126 -16.21 -22.28 -8.90
N LYS A 127 -15.32 -22.30 -7.89
CA LYS A 127 -15.65 -21.85 -6.53
C LYS A 127 -15.94 -20.36 -6.53
N THR A 128 -17.13 -20.02 -6.04
CA THR A 128 -17.56 -18.64 -5.80
C THR A 128 -16.97 -18.16 -4.47
N PRO A 129 -16.57 -16.88 -4.35
CA PRO A 129 -16.16 -16.33 -3.07
C PRO A 129 -17.37 -16.25 -2.13
N LEU A 130 -17.28 -16.82 -0.93
CA LEU A 130 -18.34 -16.69 0.08
C LEU A 130 -18.49 -15.23 0.52
N GLN A 131 -19.65 -14.87 1.04
CA GLN A 131 -19.90 -13.54 1.59
C GLN A 131 -18.84 -13.20 2.65
N GLY A 132 -18.20 -12.04 2.51
CA GLY A 132 -17.11 -11.59 3.40
C GLY A 132 -15.73 -12.19 3.11
N GLN A 133 -15.60 -13.14 2.18
CA GLN A 133 -14.28 -13.65 1.78
C GLN A 133 -13.53 -12.72 0.82
N ARG A 134 -12.23 -12.98 0.68
CA ARG A 134 -11.37 -12.28 -0.28
C ARG A 134 -11.90 -12.47 -1.70
N ARG A 135 -11.99 -11.36 -2.42
CA ARG A 135 -12.30 -11.33 -3.86
C ARG A 135 -11.33 -12.18 -4.68
N LEU A 136 -11.76 -12.62 -5.85
CA LEU A 136 -10.91 -13.31 -6.80
C LEU A 136 -9.77 -12.40 -7.29
N ALA A 137 -8.60 -12.99 -7.49
CA ALA A 137 -7.43 -12.32 -8.03
C ALA A 137 -7.59 -12.11 -9.54
N VAL A 138 -7.16 -10.94 -10.04
CA VAL A 138 -7.04 -10.69 -11.48
C VAL A 138 -5.77 -11.36 -11.99
N ASP A 139 -5.94 -12.42 -12.76
CA ASP A 139 -4.86 -13.17 -13.37
C ASP A 139 -4.45 -12.55 -14.72
N HIS A 140 -3.15 -12.48 -14.98
CA HIS A 140 -2.59 -11.76 -16.13
C HIS A 140 -1.21 -12.32 -16.51
N LEU A 141 -0.73 -11.98 -17.71
CA LEU A 141 0.57 -12.43 -18.19
C LEU A 141 1.73 -11.79 -17.40
N HIS A 142 2.64 -12.59 -16.88
CA HIS A 142 3.77 -12.16 -16.03
C HIS A 142 5.07 -11.86 -16.79
N SER A 143 5.00 -11.27 -17.98
CA SER A 143 6.20 -11.00 -18.80
C SER A 143 7.13 -9.94 -18.17
N LYS A 144 8.43 -9.96 -18.51
CA LYS A 144 9.36 -8.92 -18.04
C LYS A 144 8.88 -7.54 -18.51
N GLY A 145 8.81 -6.60 -17.56
CA GLY A 145 8.38 -5.23 -17.84
C GLY A 145 6.88 -4.99 -17.73
N GLU A 146 6.06 -6.00 -17.43
CA GLU A 146 4.61 -5.88 -17.31
C GLU A 146 4.18 -4.73 -16.38
N LYS A 147 4.83 -4.63 -15.20
CA LYS A 147 4.54 -3.60 -14.20
C LYS A 147 4.95 -2.18 -14.62
N LYS A 148 5.74 -2.03 -15.68
CA LYS A 148 6.17 -0.74 -16.24
C LYS A 148 5.21 -0.24 -17.34
N ARG A 149 4.33 -1.10 -17.84
CA ARG A 149 3.35 -0.74 -18.86
C ARG A 149 2.32 0.24 -18.31
N ASN A 150 1.82 1.10 -19.19
CA ASN A 150 0.68 1.94 -18.83
C ASN A 150 -0.57 1.07 -18.50
N PRO A 151 -1.56 1.60 -17.78
CA PRO A 151 -2.77 0.84 -17.44
C PRO A 151 -3.50 0.24 -18.65
N ARG A 152 -3.64 0.99 -19.75
CA ARG A 152 -4.38 0.54 -20.96
C ARG A 152 -3.75 -0.71 -21.59
N GLU A 153 -2.43 -0.76 -21.68
CA GLU A 153 -1.72 -1.93 -22.22
C GLU A 153 -1.86 -3.18 -21.33
N ARG A 154 -1.99 -3.01 -20.02
CA ARG A 154 -2.16 -4.13 -19.09
C ARG A 154 -3.53 -4.79 -19.18
N ARG A 155 -4.56 -4.01 -19.53
CA ARG A 155 -5.92 -4.50 -19.76
C ARG A 155 -5.95 -5.64 -20.78
N GLY A 156 -5.19 -5.51 -21.87
CA GLY A 156 -5.09 -6.53 -22.93
C GLY A 156 -4.33 -7.80 -22.55
N ARG A 157 -3.85 -7.92 -21.30
CA ARG A 157 -3.05 -9.07 -20.82
C ARG A 157 -3.73 -9.83 -19.68
N ILE A 158 -4.94 -9.40 -19.29
CA ILE A 158 -5.76 -10.09 -18.32
C ILE A 158 -6.26 -11.40 -18.93
N ARG A 159 -6.10 -12.51 -18.20
CA ARG A 159 -6.63 -13.82 -18.58
C ARG A 159 -8.00 -14.08 -17.99
N GLY A 160 -8.24 -13.64 -16.75
CA GLY A 160 -9.51 -13.84 -16.05
C GLY A 160 -9.38 -13.64 -14.54
N LEU A 161 -10.39 -14.10 -13.80
CA LEU A 161 -10.44 -14.05 -12.35
C LEU A 161 -10.28 -15.44 -11.73
N LEU A 162 -9.34 -15.58 -10.81
CA LEU A 162 -9.01 -16.85 -10.17
C LEU A 162 -9.05 -16.73 -8.63
N CYS A 163 -9.40 -17.82 -7.95
CA CYS A 163 -9.23 -17.87 -6.51
C CYS A 163 -7.73 -17.85 -6.15
N GLY A 164 -7.40 -17.43 -4.93
CA GLY A 164 -6.00 -17.30 -4.51
C GLY A 164 -5.20 -18.61 -4.51
N GLN A 165 -5.86 -19.77 -4.48
CA GLN A 165 -5.20 -21.08 -4.58
C GLN A 165 -4.85 -21.40 -6.04
N CYS A 166 -5.83 -21.36 -6.95
CA CYS A 166 -5.64 -21.60 -8.37
C CYS A 166 -4.62 -20.63 -8.98
N ASN A 167 -4.70 -19.34 -8.63
CA ASN A 167 -3.76 -18.33 -9.13
C ASN A 167 -2.30 -18.64 -8.73
N ARG A 168 -2.09 -19.10 -7.49
CA ARG A 168 -0.75 -19.50 -7.02
C ARG A 168 -0.28 -20.80 -7.66
N ALA A 169 -1.18 -21.75 -7.90
CA ALA A 169 -0.86 -23.01 -8.56
C ALA A 169 -0.30 -22.75 -9.98
N LEU A 170 -0.92 -21.87 -10.76
CA LEU A 170 -0.38 -21.47 -12.07
C LEU A 170 1.04 -20.90 -11.97
N GLY A 171 1.29 -20.04 -10.98
CA GLY A 171 2.62 -19.50 -10.71
C GLY A 171 3.65 -20.56 -10.32
N LYS A 172 3.25 -21.65 -9.63
CA LYS A 172 4.13 -22.79 -9.30
C LYS A 172 4.55 -23.57 -10.54
N PHE A 173 3.69 -23.64 -11.56
CA PHE A 173 4.03 -24.18 -12.87
C PHE A 173 4.70 -23.15 -13.80
N LYS A 174 5.00 -21.94 -13.30
CA LYS A 174 5.63 -20.83 -14.02
C LYS A 174 4.83 -20.38 -15.25
N ASP A 175 3.51 -20.48 -15.20
CA ASP A 175 2.62 -20.21 -16.35
C ASP A 175 2.98 -21.02 -17.61
N ASN A 176 3.67 -22.16 -17.45
CA ASN A 176 4.14 -23.00 -18.55
C ASN A 176 3.10 -24.09 -18.87
N ILE A 177 2.53 -24.03 -20.07
CA ILE A 177 1.50 -24.97 -20.55
C ILE A 177 2.02 -26.41 -20.57
N GLU A 178 3.28 -26.63 -20.96
CA GLU A 178 3.87 -27.97 -21.03
C GLU A 178 4.03 -28.60 -19.65
N HIS A 179 4.41 -27.82 -18.64
CA HIS A 179 4.43 -28.31 -17.26
C HIS A 179 3.03 -28.68 -16.75
N LEU A 180 2.01 -27.91 -17.11
CA LEU A 180 0.62 -28.20 -16.72
C LEU A 180 0.12 -29.50 -17.37
N ARG A 181 0.43 -29.73 -18.66
CA ARG A 181 0.12 -31.00 -19.33
C ARG A 181 0.83 -32.19 -18.69
N LYS A 182 2.11 -32.03 -18.36
CA LYS A 182 2.88 -33.06 -17.63
C LYS A 182 2.30 -33.33 -16.24
N ALA A 183 1.82 -32.31 -15.54
CA ALA A 183 1.16 -32.49 -14.25
C ALA A 183 -0.15 -33.27 -14.37
N ALA A 184 -0.98 -33.00 -15.39
CA ALA A 184 -2.18 -33.78 -15.67
C ALA A 184 -1.82 -35.25 -15.99
N CYS A 185 -0.88 -35.47 -16.91
CA CYS A 185 -0.40 -36.81 -17.25
C CYS A 185 0.17 -37.57 -16.04
N TYR A 186 0.90 -36.89 -15.15
CA TYR A 186 1.40 -37.50 -13.90
C TYR A 186 0.25 -38.01 -13.01
N LEU A 187 -0.85 -37.26 -12.91
CA LEU A 187 -2.05 -37.63 -12.16
C LEU A 187 -2.87 -38.73 -12.83
N GLU A 188 -2.75 -38.94 -14.14
CA GLU A 188 -3.44 -40.00 -14.87
C GLU A 188 -2.64 -41.31 -14.91
N THR A 189 -1.32 -41.20 -15.06
CA THR A 189 -0.46 -42.36 -15.37
C THR A 189 0.19 -43.01 -14.16
N TRP A 190 0.23 -42.30 -13.02
CA TRP A 190 0.83 -42.73 -11.75
C TRP A 190 2.15 -43.48 -11.95
N PRO A 191 3.21 -42.82 -12.48
CA PRO A 191 4.38 -43.50 -13.00
C PRO A 191 5.10 -44.40 -11.99
N ALA A 192 5.00 -44.10 -10.68
CA ALA A 192 5.54 -44.97 -9.63
C ALA A 192 4.84 -46.35 -9.60
N GLN A 193 3.52 -46.41 -9.80
CA GLN A 193 2.76 -47.66 -9.80
C GLN A 193 3.17 -48.60 -10.94
N LYS A 194 3.64 -48.05 -12.07
CA LYS A 194 4.18 -48.85 -13.18
C LYS A 194 5.50 -49.57 -12.84
N ILE A 195 6.19 -49.12 -11.79
CA ILE A 195 7.45 -49.71 -11.32
C ILE A 195 7.17 -50.61 -10.12
N LEU A 196 6.39 -50.11 -9.15
CA LEU A 196 6.09 -50.82 -7.91
C LEU A 196 5.19 -52.05 -8.16
N ASN A 197 4.31 -52.01 -9.16
CA ASN A 197 3.46 -53.15 -9.51
C ASN A 197 4.06 -54.02 -10.62
N LYS A 198 5.36 -53.86 -10.93
CA LYS A 198 6.12 -54.89 -11.65
C LYS A 198 6.52 -55.96 -10.64
N GLU A 199 5.56 -56.75 -10.22
CA GLU A 199 5.82 -58.05 -9.60
C GLU A 199 5.53 -59.14 -10.65
N ASP A 200 6.59 -59.86 -10.98
CA ASP A 200 6.68 -61.22 -11.54
C ASP A 200 5.87 -61.55 -12.81
N LYS A 201 6.48 -61.29 -13.96
CA LYS A 201 6.34 -62.14 -15.16
C LYS A 201 7.67 -62.73 -15.54
#